data_AF-A0A8A4TP40-F1
#
_entry.id   AF-A0A8A4TP40-F1
#
_cell.length_a   1.000
_cell.length_b   1.000
_cell.length_c   1.000
_cell.angle_alpha   90.00
_cell.angle_beta   90.00
_cell.angle_gamma   90.00
#
_symmetry.space_group_name_H-M   'P 1'
#
loop_
_entity.id
_entity.type
_entity.pdbx_description
1 polymer ?
#
loop_
_entity_poly.entity_id
_entity_poly.type
_entity_poly.pdbx_seq_one_letter_code
_entity_poly.pdbx_strand_id
1 'polypeptide(L)'
;MEFPLLSASFFLIPHSSAEIRERTLLVQGPYVSRYLNVPGVPPDSNAVERALNCSVVIRKNSLFYHNEVSAYRAGMLMTLAGSCVAAGCDPISYMTAPIASPLPRRPRSSSSRLPALRTF
;
A
#
# COMPACT_ATOMS: atom_id res chain seq x y z
N MET A 1 18.66 32.91 -24.57
CA MET A 1 19.66 32.03 -25.21
C MET A 1 19.00 30.71 -25.47
N GLU A 2 18.96 30.34 -26.74
CA GLU A 2 18.09 29.34 -27.33
C GLU A 2 18.50 27.90 -26.92
N PHE A 3 17.53 27.07 -26.54
CA PHE A 3 17.64 25.61 -26.61
C PHE A 3 16.58 25.08 -27.59
N PRO A 4 16.74 25.28 -28.91
CA PRO A 4 15.73 24.88 -29.88
C PRO A 4 15.88 23.41 -30.32
N LEU A 5 16.91 22.70 -29.84
CA LEU A 5 17.24 21.33 -30.30
C LEU A 5 16.69 20.20 -29.43
N LEU A 6 16.03 20.48 -28.30
CA LEU A 6 15.51 19.44 -27.39
C LEU A 6 14.02 19.11 -27.60
N SER A 7 13.33 19.78 -28.53
CA SER A 7 11.86 19.66 -28.67
C SER A 7 11.43 18.42 -29.47
N ALA A 8 12.15 18.07 -30.54
CA ALA A 8 11.76 16.97 -31.42
C ALA A 8 12.14 15.59 -30.88
N SER A 9 13.31 15.47 -30.25
CA SER A 9 13.82 14.17 -29.79
C SER A 9 13.12 13.66 -28.52
N PHE A 10 12.52 14.55 -27.71
CA PHE A 10 11.89 14.17 -26.44
C PHE A 10 10.63 13.29 -26.63
N PHE A 11 9.93 13.44 -27.76
CA PHE A 11 8.70 12.72 -28.07
C PHE A 11 8.93 11.40 -28.83
N LEU A 12 10.13 11.17 -29.36
CA LEU A 12 10.47 9.92 -30.05
C LEU A 12 10.61 8.79 -29.01
N ILE A 13 10.10 7.58 -29.30
CA ILE A 13 10.23 6.44 -28.38
C ILE A 13 11.73 6.17 -28.14
N PRO A 14 12.22 6.17 -26.89
CA PRO A 14 13.64 6.03 -26.60
C PRO A 14 14.13 4.64 -27.02
N HIS A 15 15.29 4.58 -27.68
CA HIS A 15 15.83 3.34 -28.26
C HIS A 15 16.96 2.73 -27.41
N SER A 16 17.49 3.47 -26.42
CA SER A 16 18.59 3.03 -25.56
C SER A 16 18.24 3.17 -24.07
N SER A 17 18.77 2.27 -23.23
CA SER A 17 18.57 2.31 -21.77
C SER A 17 19.18 3.56 -21.12
N ALA A 18 20.28 4.09 -21.68
CA ALA A 18 20.89 5.33 -21.22
C ALA A 18 19.97 6.53 -21.50
N GLU A 19 19.35 6.55 -22.67
CA GLU A 19 18.43 7.61 -23.08
C GLU A 19 17.15 7.62 -22.23
N ILE A 20 16.61 6.44 -21.89
CA ILE A 20 15.49 6.30 -20.95
C ILE A 20 15.87 6.90 -19.58
N ARG A 21 17.08 6.62 -19.10
CA ARG A 21 17.58 7.10 -17.81
C ARG A 21 17.75 8.61 -17.79
N GLU A 22 18.33 9.20 -18.83
CA GLU A 22 18.47 10.66 -18.93
C GLU A 22 17.10 11.36 -18.94
N ARG A 23 16.15 10.85 -19.74
CA ARG A 23 14.79 11.40 -19.81
C ARG A 23 14.04 11.26 -18.48
N THR A 24 14.16 10.12 -17.81
CA THR A 24 13.53 9.93 -16.49
C THR A 24 14.12 10.83 -15.43
N LEU A 25 15.45 11.05 -15.42
CA LEU A 25 16.08 12.00 -14.50
C LEU A 25 15.60 13.44 -14.74
N LEU A 26 15.38 13.86 -15.99
CA LEU A 26 14.86 15.20 -16.29
C LEU A 26 13.41 15.37 -15.83
N VAL A 27 12.56 14.35 -15.99
CA VAL A 27 11.16 14.39 -15.56
C VAL A 27 11.01 14.29 -14.04
N GLN A 28 11.82 13.43 -13.40
CA GLN A 28 11.75 13.16 -11.96
C GLN A 28 12.66 14.06 -11.12
N GLY A 29 13.57 14.80 -11.75
CA GLY A 29 14.56 15.67 -11.11
C GLY A 29 14.08 16.51 -9.92
N PRO A 30 12.93 17.23 -9.98
CA PRO A 30 12.45 18.00 -8.84
C PRO A 30 12.05 17.13 -7.63
N TYR A 31 11.66 15.88 -7.85
CA TYR A 31 11.29 14.95 -6.78
C TYR A 31 12.52 14.28 -6.16
N VAL A 32 13.50 13.90 -6.98
CA VAL A 32 14.73 13.24 -6.51
C VAL A 32 15.64 14.23 -5.77
N SER A 33 15.62 15.52 -6.09
CA SER A 33 16.42 16.55 -5.41
C SER A 33 15.79 17.12 -4.14
N ARG A 34 14.61 16.63 -3.72
CA ARG A 34 13.85 17.20 -2.59
C ARG A 34 14.58 17.10 -1.24
N TYR A 35 15.48 16.12 -1.08
CA TYR A 35 16.31 15.98 0.12
C TYR A 35 17.29 17.16 0.33
N LEU A 36 17.62 17.94 -0.71
CA LEU A 36 18.46 19.13 -0.60
C LEU A 36 17.72 20.33 0.01
N ASN A 37 16.40 20.36 -0.11
CA ASN A 37 15.56 21.49 0.30
C ASN A 37 14.87 21.28 1.66
N VAL A 38 14.73 20.03 2.12
CA VAL A 38 14.02 19.69 3.36
C VAL A 38 14.98 19.02 4.35
N PRO A 39 15.32 19.66 5.48
CA PRO A 39 16.20 19.06 6.47
C PRO A 39 15.54 17.83 7.11
N GLY A 40 16.31 16.74 7.24
CA GLY A 40 15.87 15.49 7.87
C GLY A 40 15.26 14.45 6.92
N VAL A 41 15.19 14.72 5.62
CA VAL A 41 14.75 13.72 4.62
C VAL A 41 15.94 12.81 4.26
N PRO A 42 15.81 11.48 4.43
CA PRO A 42 16.85 10.55 4.02
C PRO A 42 17.04 10.59 2.49
N PRO A 43 18.29 10.56 1.99
CA PRO A 43 18.57 10.61 0.55
C PRO A 43 18.18 9.31 -0.16
N ASP A 44 17.91 8.23 0.58
CA ASP A 44 17.52 6.93 0.02
C ASP A 44 16.01 6.68 0.09
N SER A 45 15.46 6.15 -1.01
CA SER A 45 14.06 5.73 -1.13
C SER A 45 13.79 4.33 -0.60
N ASN A 46 14.81 3.64 -0.05
CA ASN A 46 14.76 2.22 0.30
C ASN A 46 13.58 1.86 1.20
N ALA A 47 13.30 2.67 2.22
CA ALA A 47 12.17 2.43 3.13
C ALA A 47 10.82 2.46 2.39
N VAL A 48 10.67 3.43 1.48
CA VAL A 48 9.46 3.60 0.66
C VAL A 48 9.34 2.46 -0.35
N GLU A 49 10.42 2.13 -1.05
CA GLU A 49 10.46 1.01 -2.00
C GLU A 49 10.14 -0.31 -1.33
N ARG A 50 10.67 -0.56 -0.13
CA ARG A 50 10.40 -1.78 0.63
C ARG A 50 8.93 -1.87 1.05
N ALA A 51 8.32 -0.76 1.44
CA ALA A 51 6.89 -0.69 1.73
C ALA A 51 6.04 -0.92 0.47
N LEU A 52 6.41 -0.29 -0.66
CA LEU A 52 5.69 -0.43 -1.93
C LEU A 52 5.83 -1.83 -2.54
N ASN A 53 7.02 -2.45 -2.44
CA ASN A 53 7.28 -3.78 -2.97
C ASN A 53 6.37 -4.84 -2.36
N CYS A 54 6.00 -4.69 -1.09
CA CYS A 54 5.01 -5.56 -0.46
C CYS A 54 3.68 -5.55 -1.24
N SER A 55 3.17 -4.35 -1.59
CA SER A 55 1.94 -4.18 -2.40
C SER A 55 2.04 -4.79 -3.80
N VAL A 56 3.22 -4.68 -4.44
CA VAL A 56 3.48 -5.21 -5.78
C VAL A 56 3.50 -6.73 -5.78
N VAL A 57 4.15 -7.35 -4.79
CA VAL A 57 4.19 -8.82 -4.65
C VAL A 57 2.79 -9.38 -4.45
N ILE A 58 1.95 -8.74 -3.63
CA ILE A 58 0.55 -9.15 -3.45
C ILE A 58 -0.22 -9.08 -4.77
N ARG A 59 -0.07 -7.99 -5.53
CA ARG A 59 -0.75 -7.84 -6.82
C ARG A 59 -0.32 -8.91 -7.82
N LYS A 60 0.97 -9.26 -7.85
CA LYS A 60 1.49 -10.35 -8.68
C LYS A 60 0.91 -11.70 -8.27
N ASN A 61 0.76 -11.94 -6.97
CA ASN A 61 0.16 -13.17 -6.44
C ASN A 61 -1.38 -13.19 -6.59
N SER A 62 -2.02 -12.03 -6.70
CA SER A 62 -3.48 -11.95 -6.83
C SER A 62 -4.04 -12.44 -8.16
N LEU A 63 -3.18 -12.52 -9.18
CA LEU A 63 -3.52 -13.14 -10.47
C LEU A 63 -3.87 -14.63 -10.35
N PHE A 64 -3.49 -15.28 -9.25
CA PHE A 64 -3.70 -16.71 -9.02
C PHE A 64 -4.84 -17.03 -8.05
N TYR A 65 -5.69 -16.05 -7.69
CA TYR A 65 -6.89 -16.35 -6.91
C TYR A 65 -7.95 -17.02 -7.78
N HIS A 66 -8.55 -18.09 -7.25
CA HIS A 66 -9.57 -18.85 -7.97
C HIS A 66 -10.87 -18.07 -8.17
N ASN A 67 -11.29 -17.29 -7.16
CA ASN A 67 -12.56 -16.54 -7.14
C ASN A 67 -12.37 -15.13 -6.52
N GLU A 68 -13.21 -14.16 -6.91
CA GLU A 68 -13.18 -12.78 -6.38
C GLU A 68 -13.31 -12.70 -4.86
N VAL A 69 -14.17 -13.55 -4.27
CA VAL A 69 -14.36 -13.62 -2.81
C VAL A 69 -13.06 -14.02 -2.10
N SER A 70 -12.28 -14.93 -2.69
CA SER A 70 -10.99 -15.34 -2.14
C SER A 70 -9.96 -14.22 -2.23
N ALA A 71 -9.95 -13.47 -3.33
CA ALA A 71 -9.09 -12.31 -3.51
C ALA A 71 -9.41 -11.21 -2.49
N TYR A 72 -10.70 -10.94 -2.27
CA TYR A 72 -11.17 -9.96 -1.28
C TYR A 72 -10.72 -10.34 0.14
N ARG A 73 -10.94 -11.61 0.54
CA ARG A 73 -10.53 -12.11 1.87
C ARG A 73 -9.01 -12.07 2.06
N ALA A 74 -8.25 -12.44 1.04
CA ALA A 74 -6.80 -12.36 1.08
C ALA A 74 -6.31 -10.91 1.20
N GLY A 75 -6.96 -9.96 0.50
CA GLY A 75 -6.71 -8.53 0.65
C GLY A 75 -6.93 -8.04 2.08
N MET A 76 -8.02 -8.45 2.73
CA MET A 76 -8.28 -8.13 4.13
C MET A 76 -7.24 -8.72 5.09
N LEU A 77 -6.83 -9.98 4.89
CA LEU A 77 -5.79 -10.59 5.72
C LEU A 77 -4.46 -9.85 5.57
N MET A 78 -4.15 -9.37 4.37
CA MET A 78 -2.91 -8.68 4.08
C MET A 78 -2.84 -7.27 4.68
N THR A 79 -3.95 -6.52 4.67
CA THR A 79 -4.01 -5.22 5.36
C THR A 79 -3.87 -5.38 6.86
N LEU A 80 -4.48 -6.43 7.41
CA LEU A 80 -4.41 -6.76 8.83
C LEU A 80 -2.97 -7.16 9.22
N ALA A 81 -2.34 -8.06 8.45
CA ALA A 81 -0.94 -8.44 8.67
C ALA A 81 0.01 -7.23 8.54
N GLY A 82 -0.20 -6.38 7.54
CA GLY A 82 0.57 -5.14 7.38
C GLY A 82 0.43 -4.18 8.57
N SER A 83 -0.77 -4.09 9.13
CA SER A 83 -1.04 -3.30 10.34
C SER A 83 -0.35 -3.89 11.57
N CYS A 84 -0.34 -5.22 11.73
CA CYS A 84 0.40 -5.90 12.81
C CYS A 84 1.91 -5.64 12.70
N VAL A 85 2.49 -5.76 11.51
CA VAL A 85 3.92 -5.49 11.28
C VAL A 85 4.25 -4.03 11.59
N ALA A 86 3.40 -3.09 11.18
CA ALA A 86 3.57 -1.67 11.51
C ALA A 86 3.47 -1.38 13.02
N ALA A 87 2.66 -2.17 13.75
CA ALA A 87 2.53 -2.09 15.21
C ALA A 87 3.61 -2.89 15.97
N GLY A 88 4.49 -3.63 15.28
CA GLY A 88 5.50 -4.48 15.91
C GLY A 88 4.94 -5.78 16.52
N CYS A 89 3.72 -6.17 16.17
CA CYS A 89 3.06 -7.38 16.65
C CYS A 89 3.22 -8.53 15.64
N ASP A 90 3.37 -9.76 16.14
CA ASP A 90 3.35 -10.94 15.26
C ASP A 90 1.92 -11.17 14.71
N PRO A 91 1.72 -11.12 13.37
CA PRO A 91 0.39 -11.27 12.78
C PRO A 91 -0.24 -12.64 13.06
N ILE A 92 0.56 -13.71 13.15
CA ILE A 92 0.03 -15.07 13.38
C ILE A 92 -0.54 -15.16 14.79
N SER A 93 0.22 -14.71 15.79
CA SER A 93 -0.25 -14.63 17.17
C SER A 93 -1.52 -13.80 17.30
N TYR A 94 -1.63 -12.66 16.59
CA TYR A 94 -2.81 -11.81 16.63
C TYR A 94 -4.05 -12.47 16.03
N MET A 95 -3.90 -13.19 14.90
CA MET A 95 -5.00 -13.90 14.25
C MET A 95 -5.45 -15.14 15.02
N THR A 96 -4.55 -15.76 15.80
CA THR A 96 -4.82 -16.99 16.57
C THR A 96 -5.24 -16.71 18.02
N ALA A 97 -4.94 -15.54 18.57
CA ALA A 97 -5.35 -15.14 19.92
C ALA A 97 -6.88 -15.25 20.18
N PRO A 98 -7.78 -14.91 19.23
CA PRO A 98 -9.22 -15.10 19.40
C PRO A 98 -9.66 -16.57 19.43
N ILE A 99 -8.84 -17.50 18.93
CA ILE A 99 -9.12 -18.94 18.92
C ILE A 99 -8.68 -19.57 20.25
N ALA A 100 -7.52 -19.15 20.76
CA ALA A 100 -6.93 -19.70 21.98
C ALA A 100 -7.62 -19.19 23.25
N SER A 101 -8.14 -17.96 23.23
CA SER A 101 -8.96 -17.44 24.33
C SER A 101 -10.44 -17.77 24.06
N PRO A 102 -11.15 -18.46 24.98
CA PRO A 102 -12.60 -18.53 24.94
C PRO A 102 -13.11 -17.11 25.15
N LEU A 103 -13.37 -16.37 24.07
CA LEU A 103 -13.93 -15.03 24.16
C LEU A 103 -15.20 -15.10 25.03
N PRO A 104 -15.42 -14.18 25.98
CA PRO A 104 -16.71 -14.07 26.63
C PRO A 104 -17.73 -13.81 25.53
N ARG A 105 -18.57 -14.81 25.24
CA ARG A 105 -19.59 -14.71 24.20
C ARG A 105 -20.41 -13.48 24.53
N ARG A 106 -20.33 -12.46 23.67
CA ARG A 106 -21.27 -11.32 23.74
C ARG A 106 -22.66 -11.95 23.77
N PRO A 107 -23.51 -11.69 24.79
CA PRO A 107 -24.83 -12.29 24.83
C PRO A 107 -25.49 -11.93 23.50
N ARG A 108 -25.87 -12.97 22.75
CA ARG A 108 -26.58 -12.82 21.47
C ARG A 108 -27.76 -11.94 21.81
N SER A 109 -27.82 -10.72 21.28
CA SER A 109 -28.99 -9.86 21.49
C SER A 109 -30.16 -10.63 20.92
N SER A 110 -30.93 -11.30 21.77
CA SER A 110 -32.25 -11.77 21.42
C SER A 110 -32.96 -10.53 20.91
N SER A 111 -33.51 -10.61 19.70
CA SER A 111 -34.43 -9.61 19.17
C SER A 111 -35.70 -9.61 20.03
N SER A 112 -35.59 -9.20 21.29
CA SER A 112 -36.70 -8.95 22.18
C SER A 112 -36.89 -7.44 22.19
N ARG A 113 -37.83 -7.01 21.35
CA ARG A 113 -38.68 -5.83 21.53
C ARG A 113 -37.96 -4.65 22.20
N LEU A 114 -37.45 -3.73 21.39
CA LEU A 114 -37.40 -2.34 21.84
C LEU A 114 -38.85 -1.97 22.25
N PRO A 115 -39.12 -1.60 23.50
CA PRO A 115 -40.42 -1.04 23.83
C PRO A 115 -40.56 0.22 22.99
N ALA A 116 -41.70 0.33 22.30
CA ALA A 116 -42.06 1.51 21.53
C ALA A 116 -41.76 2.75 22.37
N LEU A 117 -40.84 3.58 21.86
CA LEU A 117 -40.62 4.92 22.37
C LEU A 117 -41.97 5.63 22.29
N ARG A 118 -42.65 5.75 23.45
CA ARG A 118 -43.68 6.76 23.65
C ARG A 118 -42.97 8.10 23.51
N THR A 119 -43.07 8.67 22.32
CA THR A 119 -42.92 10.10 22.11
C THR A 119 -43.91 10.81 23.03
N PHE A 120 -43.42 11.86 23.68
CA PHE A 120 -44.22 12.84 24.43
C PHE A 120 -45.34 13.43 23.58
#